data_AF-F1VUT2-F1
#
_entry.id   AF-F1VUT2-F1
#
_cell.length_a   1.000
_cell.length_b   1.000
_cell.length_c   1.000
_cell.angle_alpha   90.00
_cell.angle_beta   90.00
_cell.angle_gamma   90.00
#
_symmetry.space_group_name_H-M   'P 1'
#
loop_
_entity.id
_entity.type
_entity.pdbx_description
1 polymer ?
#
loop_
_entity_poly.entity_id
_entity_poly.type
_entity_poly.pdbx_seq_one_letter_code
_entity_poly.pdbx_strand_id
1 'polypeptide(L)'
;METMKGINASSRRITDIISVIDGIAFQTNILALNAAVEAARAGEQGRGFAVVATEVRSLARRSADAAKEIKVLISDSVEQVEQGTMLVTKAGTTMEEIVSSIGRVTDIMGEISAASMEQNQGVAQVCQAILTMDQATQQNAALVEQMAAGATSLNEESTELVQSMAAFKLNEDNGRRPVATARRVKPAQLAVVPKASPAPRQTRLVTRSSGPASSAKKALLPQGQEENWESF
;
A
#
# COMPACT_ATOMS: atom_id res chain seq x y z
N MET A 1 -29.47 -9.27 -8.50
CA MET A 1 -29.91 -9.50 -9.91
C MET A 1 -30.91 -10.64 -10.04
N GLU A 2 -30.73 -11.75 -9.32
CA GLU A 2 -31.60 -12.92 -9.41
C GLU A 2 -33.08 -12.61 -9.12
N THR A 3 -33.34 -11.74 -8.15
CA THR A 3 -34.69 -11.25 -7.82
C THR A 3 -35.34 -10.48 -8.97
N MET A 4 -34.64 -9.55 -9.63
CA MET A 4 -35.17 -8.80 -10.78
C MET A 4 -35.43 -9.70 -12.00
N LYS A 5 -34.55 -10.68 -12.26
CA LYS A 5 -34.79 -11.70 -13.29
C LYS A 5 -36.03 -12.55 -12.96
N GLY A 6 -36.20 -12.93 -11.70
CA GLY A 6 -37.38 -13.64 -11.21
C GLY A 6 -38.68 -12.84 -11.37
N ILE A 7 -38.65 -11.53 -11.10
CA ILE A 7 -39.78 -10.62 -11.32
C ILE A 7 -40.13 -10.57 -12.81
N ASN A 8 -39.16 -10.37 -13.70
CA ASN A 8 -39.42 -10.32 -15.15
C ASN A 8 -40.04 -11.64 -15.66
N ALA A 9 -39.51 -12.79 -15.23
CA ALA A 9 -40.06 -14.10 -15.57
C ALA A 9 -41.50 -14.30 -15.04
N SER A 10 -41.78 -13.83 -13.83
CA SER A 10 -43.12 -13.88 -13.22
C SER A 10 -44.11 -12.99 -13.97
N SER A 11 -43.70 -11.77 -14.34
CA SER A 11 -44.52 -10.84 -15.13
C SER A 11 -44.87 -11.40 -16.50
N ARG A 12 -43.95 -12.09 -17.18
CA ARG A 12 -44.23 -12.79 -18.46
C ARG A 12 -45.29 -13.87 -18.29
N ARG A 13 -45.19 -14.69 -17.25
CA ARG A 13 -46.22 -15.70 -16.93
C ARG A 13 -47.58 -15.05 -16.67
N ILE A 14 -47.61 -13.90 -15.98
CA ILE A 14 -48.85 -13.15 -15.79
C ILE A 14 -49.42 -12.71 -17.15
N THR A 15 -48.60 -12.17 -18.05
CA THR A 15 -49.05 -11.80 -19.41
C THR A 15 -49.67 -12.99 -20.16
N ASP A 16 -49.07 -14.17 -20.08
CA ASP A 16 -49.60 -15.39 -20.71
C ASP A 16 -50.97 -15.77 -20.13
N ILE A 17 -51.12 -15.71 -18.80
CA ILE A 17 -52.41 -15.99 -18.12
C ILE A 17 -53.48 -14.98 -18.53
N ILE A 18 -53.14 -13.69 -18.60
CA ILE A 18 -54.07 -12.63 -19.03
C ILE A 18 -54.50 -12.85 -20.48
N SER A 19 -53.61 -13.33 -21.36
CA SER A 19 -53.99 -13.70 -22.74
C SER A 19 -54.96 -14.88 -22.81
N VAL A 20 -54.85 -15.86 -21.90
CA VAL A 20 -55.86 -16.93 -21.80
C VAL A 20 -57.20 -16.38 -21.31
N ILE A 21 -57.20 -15.47 -20.33
CA ILE A 21 -58.43 -14.85 -19.80
C ILE A 21 -59.15 -14.03 -20.87
N ASP A 22 -58.42 -13.24 -21.68
CA ASP A 22 -58.99 -12.51 -22.82
C ASP A 22 -59.60 -13.48 -23.85
N GLY A 23 -58.93 -14.61 -24.10
CA GLY A 23 -59.47 -15.69 -24.92
C GLY A 23 -60.78 -16.28 -24.39
N ILE A 24 -60.88 -16.52 -23.08
CA ILE A 24 -62.11 -17.01 -22.42
C ILE A 24 -63.23 -15.96 -22.52
N ALA A 25 -62.91 -14.67 -22.31
CA ALA A 25 -63.86 -13.58 -22.46
C ALA A 25 -64.39 -13.50 -23.90
N PHE A 26 -63.52 -13.64 -24.90
CA PHE A 26 -63.92 -13.70 -26.30
C PHE A 26 -64.84 -14.89 -26.60
N GLN A 27 -64.49 -16.10 -26.16
CA GLN A 27 -65.32 -17.29 -26.34
C GLN A 27 -66.69 -17.14 -25.67
N THR A 28 -66.73 -16.57 -24.46
CA THR A 28 -67.98 -16.29 -23.72
C THR A 28 -68.85 -15.28 -24.47
N ASN A 29 -68.26 -14.25 -25.07
CA ASN A 29 -68.95 -13.28 -25.91
C ASN A 29 -69.56 -13.93 -27.17
N ILE A 30 -68.86 -14.88 -27.81
CA ILE A 30 -69.40 -15.64 -28.95
C ILE A 30 -70.55 -16.57 -28.52
N LEU A 31 -70.41 -17.27 -27.39
CA LEU A 31 -71.47 -18.12 -26.82
C LEU A 31 -72.73 -17.31 -26.49
N ALA A 32 -72.57 -16.14 -25.88
CA ALA A 32 -73.66 -15.23 -25.55
C ALA A 32 -74.37 -14.70 -26.80
N LEU A 33 -73.63 -14.40 -27.86
CA LEU A 33 -74.20 -14.02 -29.15
C LEU A 33 -75.05 -15.15 -29.74
N ASN A 34 -74.54 -16.38 -29.75
CA ASN A 34 -75.27 -17.55 -30.24
C ASN A 34 -76.55 -17.79 -29.42
N ALA A 35 -76.48 -17.64 -28.09
CA ALA A 35 -77.64 -17.76 -27.22
C ALA A 35 -78.70 -16.67 -27.50
N ALA A 36 -78.28 -15.43 -27.78
CA ALA A 36 -79.19 -14.36 -28.17
C ALA A 36 -79.92 -14.65 -29.49
N VAL A 37 -79.22 -15.25 -30.46
CA VAL A 37 -79.82 -15.67 -31.75
C VAL A 37 -80.83 -16.80 -31.54
N GLU A 38 -80.50 -17.81 -30.74
CA GLU A 38 -81.43 -18.93 -30.48
C GLU A 38 -82.64 -18.47 -29.65
N ALA A 39 -82.45 -17.53 -28.72
CA ALA A 39 -83.54 -16.90 -27.99
C ALA A 39 -84.49 -16.11 -28.91
N ALA A 40 -83.95 -15.38 -29.90
CA ALA A 40 -84.77 -14.71 -30.91
C ALA A 40 -85.55 -15.72 -31.78
N ARG A 41 -84.94 -16.87 -32.08
CA ARG A 41 -85.58 -17.96 -32.85
C ARG A 41 -86.73 -18.63 -32.09
N ALA A 42 -86.63 -18.73 -30.78
CA ALA A 42 -87.68 -19.29 -29.91
C ALA A 42 -88.87 -18.33 -29.67
N GLY A 43 -88.81 -17.09 -30.19
CA GLY A 43 -89.88 -16.10 -30.06
C GLY A 43 -90.18 -15.73 -28.60
N GLU A 44 -91.46 -15.71 -28.23
CA GLU A 44 -91.90 -15.32 -26.87
C GLU A 44 -91.33 -16.21 -25.75
N GLN A 45 -91.10 -17.50 -26.04
CA GLN A 45 -90.54 -18.45 -25.07
C GLN A 45 -89.06 -18.17 -24.76
N GLY A 46 -88.36 -17.46 -25.67
CA GLY A 46 -86.94 -17.11 -25.54
C GLY A 46 -86.67 -15.80 -24.79
N ARG A 47 -87.70 -15.03 -24.39
CA ARG A 47 -87.52 -13.68 -23.82
C ARG A 47 -86.61 -13.65 -22.59
N GLY A 48 -86.75 -14.62 -21.68
CA GLY A 48 -85.88 -14.73 -20.50
C GLY A 48 -84.42 -15.04 -20.86
N PHE A 49 -84.21 -15.94 -21.83
CA PHE A 49 -82.87 -16.29 -22.31
C PHE A 49 -82.19 -15.13 -23.06
N ALA A 50 -82.94 -14.31 -23.79
CA ALA A 50 -82.40 -13.14 -24.49
C ALA A 50 -81.80 -12.09 -23.53
N VAL A 51 -82.44 -11.88 -22.37
CA VAL A 51 -81.94 -10.97 -21.33
C VAL A 51 -80.65 -11.51 -20.72
N VAL A 52 -80.63 -12.78 -20.35
CA VAL A 52 -79.42 -13.44 -19.81
C VAL A 52 -78.28 -13.41 -20.82
N ALA A 53 -78.55 -13.69 -22.09
CA ALA A 53 -77.54 -13.63 -23.16
C ALA A 53 -76.94 -12.22 -23.31
N THR A 54 -77.75 -11.18 -23.18
CA THR A 54 -77.27 -9.78 -23.23
C THR A 54 -76.39 -9.44 -22.03
N GLU A 55 -76.77 -9.88 -20.83
CA GLU A 55 -75.99 -9.63 -19.61
C GLU A 55 -74.65 -10.38 -19.64
N VAL A 56 -74.66 -11.65 -20.06
CA VAL A 56 -73.44 -12.46 -20.23
C VAL A 56 -72.51 -11.83 -21.25
N ARG A 57 -73.05 -11.30 -22.36
CA ARG A 57 -72.26 -10.59 -23.38
C ARG A 57 -71.62 -9.32 -22.84
N SER A 58 -72.39 -8.54 -22.06
CA SER A 58 -71.90 -7.33 -21.39
C SER A 58 -70.76 -7.65 -20.42
N LEU A 59 -70.93 -8.70 -19.61
CA LEU A 59 -69.91 -9.17 -18.66
C LEU A 59 -68.64 -9.64 -19.38
N ALA A 60 -68.79 -10.40 -20.46
CA ALA A 60 -67.67 -10.87 -21.27
C ALA A 60 -66.86 -9.71 -21.86
N ARG A 61 -67.53 -8.69 -22.41
CA ARG A 61 -66.87 -7.49 -22.93
C ARG A 61 -66.13 -6.72 -21.82
N ARG A 62 -66.76 -6.54 -20.65
CA ARG A 62 -66.11 -5.91 -19.48
C ARG A 62 -64.88 -6.69 -19.03
N SER A 63 -64.93 -8.03 -19.07
CA SER A 63 -63.78 -8.87 -18.73
C SER A 63 -62.63 -8.73 -19.73
N ALA A 64 -62.92 -8.61 -21.03
CA ALA A 64 -61.91 -8.39 -22.06
C ALA A 64 -61.24 -7.00 -21.92
N ASP A 65 -62.04 -5.96 -21.67
CA ASP A 65 -61.54 -4.60 -21.44
C ASP A 65 -60.61 -4.56 -20.20
N ALA A 66 -61.02 -5.20 -19.10
CA ALA A 66 -60.20 -5.30 -17.89
C ALA A 66 -58.91 -6.12 -18.11
N ALA A 67 -58.98 -7.23 -18.85
CA ALA A 67 -57.80 -8.03 -19.20
C ALA A 67 -56.78 -7.20 -20.01
N LYS A 68 -57.27 -6.35 -20.94
CA LYS A 68 -56.42 -5.45 -21.72
C LYS A 68 -55.75 -4.39 -20.85
N GLU A 69 -56.47 -3.78 -19.91
CA GLU A 69 -55.89 -2.81 -18.96
C GLU A 69 -54.80 -3.45 -18.09
N ILE A 70 -55.03 -4.65 -17.56
CA ILE A 70 -54.02 -5.38 -16.79
C ILE A 70 -52.79 -5.68 -17.66
N LYS A 71 -52.97 -6.06 -18.92
CA LYS A 71 -51.86 -6.33 -19.84
C LYS A 71 -50.97 -5.10 -20.04
N VAL A 72 -51.56 -3.91 -20.16
CA VAL A 72 -50.82 -2.65 -20.27
C VAL A 72 -50.00 -2.40 -19.00
N LEU A 73 -50.64 -2.45 -17.82
CA LEU A 73 -49.97 -2.21 -16.54
C LEU A 73 -48.79 -3.17 -16.28
N ILE A 74 -48.95 -4.44 -16.64
CA ILE A 74 -47.87 -5.44 -16.53
C ILE A 74 -46.74 -5.14 -17.52
N SER A 75 -47.06 -4.70 -18.74
CA SER A 75 -46.05 -4.34 -19.74
C SER A 75 -45.22 -3.15 -19.27
N ASP A 76 -45.87 -2.11 -18.76
CA ASP A 76 -45.21 -0.94 -18.18
C ASP A 76 -44.33 -1.32 -16.98
N SER A 77 -44.82 -2.23 -16.13
CA SER A 77 -44.06 -2.75 -14.99
C SER A 77 -42.80 -3.53 -15.42
N VAL A 78 -42.88 -4.29 -16.51
CA VAL A 78 -41.73 -5.02 -17.08
C VAL A 78 -40.68 -4.04 -17.58
N GLU A 79 -41.09 -2.99 -18.29
CA GLU A 79 -40.17 -1.96 -18.78
C GLU A 79 -39.45 -1.25 -17.63
N GLN A 80 -40.17 -0.87 -16.57
CA GLN A 80 -39.55 -0.24 -15.40
C GLN A 80 -38.55 -1.16 -14.69
N VAL A 81 -38.87 -2.45 -14.56
CA VAL A 81 -37.96 -3.45 -13.98
C VAL A 81 -36.70 -3.63 -14.83
N GLU A 82 -36.83 -3.60 -16.16
CA GLU A 82 -35.69 -3.69 -17.08
C GLU A 82 -34.77 -2.47 -16.97
N GLN A 83 -35.33 -1.26 -16.98
CA GLN A 83 -34.60 -0.03 -16.74
C GLN A 83 -33.90 -0.03 -15.37
N GLY A 84 -34.61 -0.45 -14.32
CA GLY A 84 -34.04 -0.60 -12.97
C GLY A 84 -32.90 -1.61 -12.92
N THR A 85 -33.02 -2.72 -13.66
CA THR A 85 -31.97 -3.74 -13.76
C THR A 85 -30.69 -3.19 -14.40
N MET A 86 -30.82 -2.37 -15.44
CA MET A 86 -29.66 -1.71 -16.06
C MET A 86 -28.97 -0.74 -15.09
N LEU A 87 -29.74 0.08 -14.37
CA LEU A 87 -29.19 1.01 -13.38
C LEU A 87 -28.47 0.29 -12.25
N VAL A 88 -29.05 -0.78 -11.71
CA VAL A 88 -28.41 -1.60 -10.67
C VAL A 88 -27.15 -2.28 -11.18
N THR A 89 -27.14 -2.75 -12.44
CA THR A 89 -25.94 -3.33 -13.07
C THR A 89 -24.82 -2.29 -13.14
N LYS A 90 -25.13 -1.08 -13.61
CA LYS A 90 -24.17 0.03 -13.66
C LYS A 90 -23.67 0.43 -12.26
N ALA A 91 -24.56 0.46 -11.27
CA ALA A 91 -24.17 0.70 -9.88
C ALA A 91 -23.22 -0.40 -9.37
N GLY A 92 -23.49 -1.66 -9.73
CA GLY A 92 -22.61 -2.80 -9.44
C GLY A 92 -21.20 -2.61 -10.01
N THR A 93 -21.07 -2.28 -11.30
CA THR A 93 -19.76 -2.06 -11.92
C THR A 93 -19.01 -0.89 -11.27
N THR A 94 -19.70 0.21 -10.92
CA THR A 94 -19.05 1.32 -10.21
C THR A 94 -18.58 0.94 -8.81
N MET A 95 -19.31 0.06 -8.12
CA MET A 95 -18.88 -0.44 -6.81
C MET A 95 -17.64 -1.35 -6.94
N GLU A 96 -17.55 -2.17 -7.98
CA GLU A 96 -16.35 -2.97 -8.28
C GLU A 96 -15.13 -2.07 -8.55
N GLU A 97 -15.30 -0.98 -9.30
CA GLU A 97 -14.26 0.04 -9.53
C GLU A 97 -13.81 0.71 -8.22
N ILE A 98 -14.74 1.00 -7.31
CA ILE A 98 -14.44 1.56 -5.98
C ILE A 98 -13.61 0.55 -5.17
N VAL A 99 -14.02 -0.72 -5.11
CA VAL A 99 -13.28 -1.75 -4.38
C VAL A 99 -11.87 -1.92 -4.94
N SER A 100 -11.72 -1.94 -6.27
CA SER A 100 -10.40 -1.98 -6.92
C SER A 100 -9.56 -0.76 -6.57
N SER A 101 -10.16 0.42 -6.54
CA SER A 101 -9.46 1.67 -6.18
C SER A 101 -9.01 1.68 -4.73
N ILE A 102 -9.84 1.17 -3.81
CA ILE A 102 -9.47 1.01 -2.40
C ILE A 102 -8.29 0.04 -2.27
N GLY A 103 -8.29 -1.09 -3.00
CA GLY A 103 -7.17 -2.02 -3.03
C GLY A 103 -5.85 -1.34 -3.41
N ARG A 104 -5.84 -0.52 -4.47
CA ARG A 104 -4.65 0.26 -4.85
C ARG A 104 -4.18 1.23 -3.77
N VAL A 105 -5.10 1.86 -3.05
CA VAL A 105 -4.74 2.75 -1.93
C VAL A 105 -4.10 1.94 -0.80
N THR A 106 -4.61 0.75 -0.51
CA THR A 106 -4.02 -0.16 0.47
C THR A 106 -2.61 -0.58 0.08
N ASP A 107 -2.38 -0.92 -1.19
CA ASP A 107 -1.04 -1.26 -1.71
C ASP A 107 -0.07 -0.09 -1.53
N ILE A 108 -0.48 1.13 -1.91
CA ILE A 108 0.31 2.35 -1.73
C ILE A 108 0.63 2.59 -0.24
N MET A 109 -0.33 2.38 0.67
CA MET A 109 -0.07 2.50 2.11
C MET A 109 0.94 1.47 2.60
N GLY A 110 0.92 0.25 2.03
CA GLY A 110 1.93 -0.79 2.28
C GLY A 110 3.32 -0.35 1.82
N GLU A 111 3.44 0.19 0.60
CA GLU A 111 4.69 0.72 0.06
C GLU A 111 5.21 1.91 0.88
N ILE A 112 4.35 2.86 1.28
CA ILE A 112 4.71 4.00 2.13
C ILE A 112 5.20 3.51 3.50
N SER A 113 4.54 2.53 4.10
CA SER A 113 4.95 1.96 5.38
C SER A 113 6.34 1.33 5.30
N ALA A 114 6.59 0.54 4.24
CA ALA A 114 7.90 -0.06 3.99
C ALA A 114 8.99 1.01 3.79
N ALA A 115 8.72 2.02 2.94
CA ALA A 115 9.63 3.13 2.70
C ALA A 115 9.90 3.95 3.97
N SER A 116 8.88 4.15 4.82
CA SER A 116 9.03 4.85 6.10
C SER A 116 9.92 4.07 7.07
N MET A 117 9.81 2.74 7.08
CA MET A 117 10.67 1.87 7.89
C MET A 117 12.13 1.96 7.44
N GLU A 118 12.37 1.93 6.12
CA GLU A 118 13.70 2.09 5.54
C GLU A 118 14.29 3.49 5.81
N GLN A 119 13.49 4.54 5.65
CA GLN A 119 13.91 5.91 5.99
C GLN A 119 14.27 6.04 7.47
N ASN A 120 13.50 5.45 8.37
CA ASN A 120 13.79 5.48 9.80
C ASN A 120 15.14 4.80 10.10
N GLN A 121 15.41 3.66 9.48
CA GLN A 121 16.70 2.98 9.59
C GLN A 121 17.85 3.83 9.01
N GLY A 122 17.63 4.48 7.87
CA GLY A 122 18.60 5.41 7.28
C GLY A 122 18.90 6.61 8.17
N VAL A 123 17.87 7.21 8.78
CA VAL A 123 18.02 8.32 9.73
C VAL A 123 18.84 7.88 10.95
N ALA A 124 18.58 6.69 11.51
CA ALA A 124 19.37 6.16 12.62
C ALA A 124 20.86 6.01 12.27
N GLN A 125 21.17 5.56 11.05
CA GLN A 125 22.56 5.48 10.56
C GLN A 125 23.20 6.86 10.41
N VAL A 126 22.46 7.84 9.87
CA VAL A 126 22.92 9.23 9.75
C VAL A 126 23.21 9.82 11.13
N CYS A 127 22.31 9.61 12.11
CA CYS A 127 22.53 10.04 13.49
C CYS A 127 23.82 9.44 14.08
N GLN A 128 24.08 8.15 13.85
CA GLN A 128 25.31 7.50 14.32
C GLN A 128 26.57 8.09 13.66
N ALA A 129 26.50 8.40 12.36
CA ALA A 129 27.59 9.05 11.65
C ALA A 129 27.87 10.47 12.20
N ILE A 130 26.81 11.23 12.50
CA ILE A 130 26.93 12.56 13.12
C ILE A 130 27.60 12.48 14.49
N LEU A 131 27.21 11.52 15.34
CA LEU A 131 27.87 11.32 16.65
C LEU A 131 29.36 10.99 16.49
N THR A 132 29.71 10.19 15.48
CA THR A 132 31.11 9.85 15.19
C THR A 132 31.89 11.08 14.69
N MET A 133 31.27 11.91 13.83
CA MET A 133 31.85 13.16 13.37
C MET A 133 32.03 14.16 14.50
N ASP A 134 31.08 14.27 15.43
CA ASP A 134 31.19 15.12 16.61
C ASP A 134 32.36 14.67 17.49
N GLN A 135 32.49 13.37 17.77
CA GLN A 135 33.62 12.84 18.52
C GLN A 135 34.97 13.14 17.85
N ALA A 136 35.07 12.96 16.52
CA ALA A 136 36.29 13.29 15.78
C ALA A 136 36.58 14.80 15.81
N THR A 137 35.54 15.63 15.75
CA THR A 137 35.67 17.09 15.84
C THR A 137 36.18 17.53 17.21
N GLN A 138 35.65 16.95 18.29
CA GLN A 138 36.13 17.20 19.65
C GLN A 138 37.58 16.72 19.84
N GLN A 139 37.93 15.54 19.30
CA GLN A 139 39.30 15.05 19.34
C GLN A 139 40.25 15.98 18.57
N ASN A 140 39.85 16.49 17.41
CA ASN A 140 40.64 17.44 16.64
C ASN A 140 40.83 18.75 17.40
N ALA A 141 39.81 19.25 18.08
CA ALA A 141 39.93 20.44 18.94
C ALA A 141 40.94 20.20 20.07
N ALA A 142 40.85 19.07 20.77
CA ALA A 142 41.80 18.71 21.83
C ALA A 142 43.24 18.56 21.31
N LEU A 143 43.43 17.96 20.14
CA LEU A 143 44.74 17.86 19.49
C LEU A 143 45.30 19.25 19.14
N VAL A 144 44.46 20.17 18.67
CA VAL A 144 44.86 21.55 18.37
C VAL A 144 45.28 22.29 19.65
N GLU A 145 44.55 22.13 20.75
CA GLU A 145 44.96 22.68 22.05
C GLU A 145 46.31 22.11 22.52
N GLN A 146 46.49 20.80 22.41
CA GLN A 146 47.77 20.14 22.74
C GLN A 146 48.92 20.62 21.86
N MET A 147 48.67 20.81 20.55
CA MET A 147 49.66 21.34 19.62
C MET A 147 50.02 22.79 19.94
N ALA A 148 49.03 23.62 20.30
CA ALA A 148 49.28 25.00 20.70
C ALA A 148 50.14 25.06 21.96
N ALA A 149 49.82 24.25 22.99
CA ALA A 149 50.63 24.16 24.20
C ALA A 149 52.07 23.68 23.91
N GLY A 150 52.22 22.65 23.07
CA GLY A 150 53.54 22.15 22.65
C GLY A 150 54.35 23.20 21.87
N ALA A 151 53.70 23.97 21.00
CA ALA A 151 54.34 25.07 20.28
C ALA A 151 54.81 26.19 21.23
N THR A 152 54.03 26.51 22.26
CA THR A 152 54.45 27.46 23.32
C THR A 152 55.67 26.95 24.07
N SER A 153 55.67 25.69 24.52
CA SER A 153 56.84 25.10 25.22
C SER A 153 58.10 25.07 24.34
N LEU A 154 57.97 24.70 23.05
CA LEU A 154 59.08 24.73 22.10
C LEU A 154 59.64 26.16 21.91
N ASN A 155 58.76 27.17 21.91
CA ASN A 155 59.17 28.56 21.81
C ASN A 155 59.90 29.04 23.09
N GLU A 156 59.45 28.61 24.27
CA GLU A 156 60.12 28.88 25.55
C GLU A 156 61.52 28.26 25.58
N GLU A 157 61.67 26.96 25.27
CA GLU A 157 62.98 26.29 25.20
C GLU A 157 63.92 26.96 24.19
N SER A 158 63.40 27.33 23.01
CA SER A 158 64.20 28.04 22.00
C SER A 158 64.67 29.40 22.52
N THR A 159 63.86 30.10 23.30
CA THR A 159 64.22 31.40 23.90
C THR A 159 65.29 31.23 24.97
N GLU A 160 65.18 30.21 25.82
CA GLU A 160 66.16 29.86 26.84
C GLU A 160 67.52 29.47 26.24
N LEU A 161 67.52 28.71 25.14
CA LEU A 161 68.73 28.37 24.39
C LEU A 161 69.42 29.62 23.83
N VAL A 162 68.67 30.56 23.26
CA VAL A 162 69.21 31.83 22.75
C VAL A 162 69.81 32.66 23.89
N GLN A 163 69.14 32.75 25.04
CA GLN A 163 69.67 33.43 26.22
C GLN A 163 70.97 32.79 26.73
N SER A 164 71.02 31.46 26.78
CA SER A 164 72.22 30.71 27.16
C SER A 164 73.37 30.95 26.20
N MET A 165 73.11 31.03 24.90
CA MET A 165 74.12 31.39 23.90
C MET A 165 74.59 32.84 24.03
N ALA A 166 73.71 33.78 24.40
CA ALA A 166 74.08 35.19 24.60
C ALA A 166 75.03 35.42 25.80
N ALA A 167 75.00 34.53 26.80
CA ALA A 167 75.96 34.54 27.92
C ALA A 167 77.39 34.20 27.48
N PHE A 168 77.56 33.47 26.37
CA PHE A 168 78.86 33.30 25.73
C PHE A 168 79.25 34.57 24.98
N LYS A 169 79.81 35.54 25.70
CA LYS A 169 80.48 36.69 25.08
C LYS A 169 81.69 36.20 24.29
N LEU A 170 81.64 36.38 22.97
CA LEU A 170 82.83 36.30 22.13
C LEU A 170 83.64 37.56 22.42
N ASN A 171 84.72 37.43 23.19
CA ASN A 171 85.68 38.51 23.36
C ASN A 171 86.27 38.82 21.98
N GLU A 172 85.79 39.87 21.33
CA GLU A 172 86.61 40.64 20.40
C GLU A 172 87.69 41.33 21.24
N ASP A 173 88.81 40.63 21.48
CA ASP A 173 90.03 41.30 21.87
C ASP A 173 91.26 40.69 21.20
N ASN A 174 92.13 41.61 20.84
CA ASN A 174 93.14 41.62 19.82
C ASN A 174 94.51 41.34 20.47
N GLY A 175 95.24 40.30 20.06
CA GLY A 175 96.61 40.15 20.58
C GLY A 175 97.35 38.83 20.34
N ARG A 176 98.07 38.75 19.21
CA ARG A 176 99.40 38.13 19.02
C ARG A 176 99.71 36.76 19.69
N ARG A 177 99.57 35.69 18.88
CA ARG A 177 100.48 34.54 18.53
C ARG A 177 101.70 34.15 19.44
N PRO A 178 102.25 32.90 19.39
CA PRO A 178 101.98 31.78 18.44
C PRO A 178 101.89 30.32 19.00
N VAL A 179 101.25 29.47 18.17
CA VAL A 179 101.49 28.03 17.85
C VAL A 179 102.27 27.12 18.83
N ALA A 180 101.64 26.01 19.27
CA ALA A 180 102.25 24.67 19.25
C ALA A 180 101.23 23.50 19.41
N THR A 181 101.27 22.63 18.40
CA THR A 181 101.13 21.15 18.41
C THR A 181 99.79 20.46 18.73
N ALA A 182 99.38 19.69 17.71
CA ALA A 182 98.32 18.71 17.65
C ALA A 182 98.40 17.60 18.71
N ARG A 183 97.24 17.16 19.19
CA ARG A 183 97.02 15.78 19.64
C ARG A 183 95.64 15.29 19.23
N ARG A 184 95.64 14.45 18.20
CA ARG A 184 94.52 13.66 17.71
C ARG A 184 94.17 12.58 18.74
N VAL A 185 92.92 12.53 19.20
CA VAL A 185 92.37 11.39 19.95
C VAL A 185 91.13 10.87 19.21
N LYS A 186 91.12 9.56 18.98
CA LYS A 186 90.10 8.78 18.27
C LYS A 186 88.82 8.64 19.12
N PRO A 187 87.64 8.39 18.49
CA PRO A 187 86.35 8.51 19.14
C PRO A 187 86.05 7.28 20.03
N ALA A 188 85.54 7.51 21.23
CA ALA A 188 84.98 6.49 22.09
C ALA A 188 83.47 6.42 21.85
N GLN A 189 82.99 5.22 21.52
CA GLN A 189 81.61 4.85 21.32
C GLN A 189 80.80 5.08 22.61
N LEU A 190 79.71 5.83 22.50
CA LEU A 190 78.68 5.88 23.53
C LEU A 190 77.59 4.85 23.17
N ALA A 191 77.37 3.95 24.12
CA ALA A 191 76.40 2.88 24.06
C ALA A 191 74.97 3.40 23.91
N VAL A 192 74.24 2.85 22.93
CA VAL A 192 72.79 3.02 22.80
C VAL A 192 72.12 1.92 23.61
N VAL A 193 71.44 2.30 24.70
CA VAL A 193 70.48 1.43 25.41
C VAL A 193 69.11 1.62 24.73
N PRO A 194 68.41 0.55 24.30
CA PRO A 194 67.10 0.69 23.71
C PRO A 194 66.04 0.75 24.83
N LYS A 195 65.19 1.78 24.82
CA LYS A 195 63.94 1.80 25.60
C LYS A 195 62.76 1.90 24.64
N ALA A 196 61.85 0.96 24.82
CA ALA A 196 60.72 0.64 23.97
C ALA A 196 59.75 1.81 23.76
N SER A 197 59.20 1.88 22.55
CA SER A 197 57.94 2.54 22.23
C SER A 197 56.88 1.47 21.97
N PRO A 198 55.64 1.63 22.46
CA PRO A 198 54.47 1.04 21.82
C PRO A 198 53.72 2.13 21.03
N ALA A 199 53.40 1.83 19.78
CA ALA A 199 52.36 2.52 19.03
C ALA A 199 51.45 1.46 18.38
N PRO A 200 50.12 1.57 18.51
CA PRO A 200 49.19 0.68 17.80
C PRO A 200 48.64 1.38 16.56
N ARG A 201 48.72 0.74 15.38
CA ARG A 201 47.66 0.80 14.34
C ARG A 201 47.96 -0.11 13.15
N GLN A 202 47.08 -1.06 12.85
CA GLN A 202 46.18 -1.02 11.68
C GLN A 202 45.56 -2.39 11.40
N THR A 203 44.23 -2.40 11.47
CA THR A 203 43.31 -3.38 10.90
C THR A 203 43.31 -3.28 9.37
N ARG A 204 43.49 -4.41 8.68
CA ARG A 204 43.19 -4.55 7.24
C ARG A 204 42.35 -5.81 7.00
N LEU A 205 41.10 -5.57 6.61
CA LEU A 205 40.18 -6.48 5.88
C LEU A 205 40.82 -6.77 4.49
N VAL A 206 40.73 -7.91 3.79
CA VAL A 206 39.60 -8.80 3.44
C VAL A 206 40.16 -10.13 2.88
N THR A 207 39.28 -11.15 2.80
CA THR A 207 39.22 -12.29 1.87
C THR A 207 39.71 -13.66 2.37
N ARG A 208 38.78 -14.46 2.89
CA ARG A 208 38.69 -15.88 2.53
C ARG A 208 37.23 -16.30 2.41
N SER A 209 36.83 -16.59 1.17
CA SER A 209 35.68 -17.40 0.83
C SER A 209 36.05 -18.88 0.99
N SER A 210 35.27 -19.62 1.77
CA SER A 210 35.18 -21.07 1.68
C SER A 210 33.82 -21.47 2.26
N GLY A 211 32.86 -21.74 1.38
CA GLY A 211 31.61 -22.37 1.78
C GLY A 211 31.81 -23.86 2.07
N PRO A 212 30.79 -24.50 2.66
CA PRO A 212 30.48 -25.87 2.33
C PRO A 212 29.09 -25.96 1.70
N ALA A 213 28.99 -26.80 0.67
CA ALA A 213 27.74 -27.19 0.05
C ALA A 213 27.14 -28.40 0.78
N SER A 214 25.80 -28.39 0.84
CA SER A 214 24.88 -29.53 0.81
C SER A 214 24.80 -30.48 2.01
N SER A 215 23.64 -30.44 2.66
CA SER A 215 22.78 -31.63 2.74
C SER A 215 21.35 -31.25 3.09
N ALA A 216 20.43 -31.59 2.19
CA ALA A 216 18.99 -31.57 2.39
C ALA A 216 18.55 -32.62 3.42
N LYS A 217 17.54 -32.31 4.24
CA LYS A 217 16.26 -33.06 4.31
C LYS A 217 15.36 -32.58 5.46
N LYS A 218 14.07 -32.53 5.08
CA LYS A 218 12.86 -32.88 5.84
C LYS A 218 12.14 -31.80 6.66
N ALA A 219 11.03 -31.41 6.05
CA ALA A 219 9.78 -30.97 6.64
C ALA A 219 9.44 -31.59 8.00
N LEU A 220 8.92 -30.75 8.90
CA LEU A 220 7.83 -31.08 9.81
C LEU A 220 7.10 -29.76 10.17
N LEU A 221 5.78 -29.73 9.93
CA LEU A 221 4.88 -28.70 10.44
C LEU A 221 4.79 -28.76 11.97
N PRO A 222 4.30 -27.69 12.62
CA PRO A 222 3.24 -27.88 13.58
C PRO A 222 1.99 -27.06 13.22
N GLN A 223 0.86 -27.74 13.41
CA GLN A 223 -0.50 -27.23 13.35
C GLN A 223 -0.77 -26.19 14.45
N GLY A 224 -1.68 -25.27 14.15
CA GLY A 224 -2.78 -24.96 15.06
C GLY A 224 -2.61 -23.70 15.91
N GLN A 225 -2.97 -22.55 15.34
CA GLN A 225 -3.59 -21.46 16.10
C GLN A 225 -4.75 -20.89 15.27
N GLU A 226 -5.96 -21.34 15.61
CA GLU A 226 -7.20 -20.65 15.27
C GLU A 226 -7.27 -19.39 16.15
N GLU A 227 -6.90 -18.24 15.59
CA GLU A 227 -7.21 -16.94 16.20
C GLU A 227 -8.58 -16.47 15.70
N ASN A 228 -9.54 -16.76 16.59
CA ASN A 228 -10.81 -16.11 16.82
C ASN A 228 -10.83 -14.61 16.44
N TRP A 229 -11.51 -14.28 15.35
CA TRP A 229 -11.96 -12.92 15.05
C TRP A 229 -13.48 -12.92 14.85
N GLU A 230 -14.23 -12.84 15.94
CA GLU A 230 -15.61 -12.33 15.96
C GLU A 230 -15.78 -11.32 17.10
N SER A 231 -16.46 -10.22 16.78
CA SER A 231 -16.91 -9.10 17.62
C SER A 231 -15.90 -8.00 17.99
N PHE A 232 -15.88 -6.95 17.16
CA PHE A 232 -16.15 -5.57 17.59
C PHE A 232 -16.83 -4.79 16.47
#